data_AF-A0A2G6WY92-F1
#
_entry.id   AF-A0A2G6WY92-F1
#
_cell.length_a   1.000
_cell.length_b   1.000
_cell.length_c   1.000
_cell.angle_alpha   90.00
_cell.angle_beta   90.00
_cell.angle_gamma   90.00
#
_symmetry.space_group_name_H-M   'P 1'
#
loop_
_entity.id
_entity.type
_entity.pdbx_description
1 polymer ?
#
loop_
_entity_poly.entity_id
_entity_poly.type
_entity_poly.pdbx_seq_one_letter_code
_entity_poly.pdbx_strand_id
1 'polypeptide(L)'
;MTLNIRFPSAVALTWLAVSMFPVSALADGMPPARTAAKLLPAASKGAVAPWATASRKPNDSGVKLQYRLAGTPQAGKPTVVVLQFDGVSDPAGASVTLTVDAGLTLSSSPSLSVPAGQRSDASVTVISQGGGLAYLNVFITQGGRTSAISIPIQTGAAAPAMKANGDIKPLPDGDNIISQPAK
;
A
#
# COMPACT_ATOMS: atom_id res chain seq x y z
N MET A 1 -36.12 39.28 -23.21
CA MET A 1 -37.05 38.61 -22.28
C MET A 1 -36.51 37.20 -22.02
N THR A 2 -36.36 36.63 -20.83
CA THR A 2 -36.29 37.05 -19.43
C THR A 2 -35.74 35.80 -18.72
N LEU A 3 -34.66 35.95 -17.94
CA LEU A 3 -34.04 34.90 -17.11
C LEU A 3 -34.98 34.56 -15.94
N ASN A 4 -35.22 33.28 -15.63
CA ASN A 4 -36.06 32.90 -14.49
C ASN A 4 -35.38 31.82 -13.63
N ILE A 5 -34.61 32.28 -12.65
CA ILE A 5 -34.11 31.50 -11.51
C ILE A 5 -35.17 31.61 -10.42
N ARG A 6 -35.59 30.48 -9.83
CA ARG A 6 -36.46 30.46 -8.65
C ARG A 6 -35.83 29.62 -7.54
N PHE A 7 -35.40 30.31 -6.49
CA PHE A 7 -35.25 29.78 -5.14
C PHE A 7 -36.58 29.90 -4.39
N PRO A 8 -36.82 29.04 -3.39
CA PRO A 8 -37.39 29.56 -2.16
C PRO A 8 -36.59 29.16 -0.91
N SER A 9 -36.33 30.17 -0.09
CA SER A 9 -35.96 30.08 1.33
C SER A 9 -37.12 29.54 2.17
N ALA A 10 -36.84 28.86 3.29
CA ALA A 10 -37.03 29.42 4.64
C ALA A 10 -37.18 28.36 5.77
N VAL A 11 -36.72 28.81 6.94
CA VAL A 11 -37.11 28.47 8.33
C VAL A 11 -36.39 27.31 9.04
N ALA A 12 -35.67 27.74 10.09
CA ALA A 12 -35.03 26.99 11.15
C ALA A 12 -36.04 26.54 12.22
N LEU A 13 -35.71 25.45 12.95
CA LEU A 13 -36.10 25.33 14.36
C LEU A 13 -35.10 24.42 15.11
N THR A 14 -34.40 25.02 16.07
CA THR A 14 -33.59 24.40 17.12
C THR A 14 -34.44 23.68 18.15
N TRP A 15 -34.07 22.47 18.58
CA TRP A 15 -34.43 21.96 19.91
C TRP A 15 -33.22 21.30 20.60
N LEU A 16 -32.99 21.78 21.82
CA LEU A 16 -31.96 21.42 22.78
C LEU A 16 -32.51 20.29 23.67
N ALA A 17 -31.73 19.23 23.95
CA ALA A 17 -32.03 18.33 25.07
C ALA A 17 -30.72 17.90 25.76
N VAL A 18 -30.60 18.32 27.02
CA VAL A 18 -29.54 17.97 27.98
C VAL A 18 -30.09 16.94 28.95
N SER A 19 -29.35 15.88 29.26
CA SER A 19 -29.44 15.20 30.57
C SER A 19 -28.13 14.48 30.95
N MET A 20 -27.79 14.61 32.23
CA MET A 20 -26.54 14.27 32.93
C MET A 20 -26.47 12.81 33.45
N PHE A 21 -25.21 12.36 33.62
CA PHE A 21 -24.53 11.23 34.31
C PHE A 21 -25.07 10.77 35.70
N PRO A 22 -24.75 9.56 36.28
CA PRO A 22 -23.37 9.09 36.62
C PRO A 22 -22.99 7.58 36.70
N VAL A 23 -21.68 7.35 36.48
CA VAL A 23 -20.64 6.52 37.18
C VAL A 23 -20.89 5.06 37.63
N SER A 24 -20.01 4.16 37.16
CA SER A 24 -19.45 3.02 37.93
C SER A 24 -17.92 3.03 37.86
N ALA A 25 -17.27 3.06 39.03
CA ALA A 25 -15.83 2.79 39.27
C ALA A 25 -15.70 1.35 39.82
N LEU A 26 -14.75 0.50 39.42
CA LEU A 26 -13.38 0.24 39.91
C LEU A 26 -12.92 -1.01 39.12
N ALA A 27 -11.72 -1.15 38.58
CA ALA A 27 -10.47 -1.50 39.26
C ALA A 27 -9.35 -1.38 38.20
N ASP A 28 -8.28 -0.64 38.46
CA ASP A 28 -6.99 -1.11 39.01
C ASP A 28 -6.01 -1.60 37.91
N GLY A 29 -4.75 -1.23 38.08
CA GLY A 29 -3.88 -0.72 37.01
C GLY A 29 -3.13 -1.70 36.11
N MET A 30 -2.67 -1.17 34.96
CA MET A 30 -1.40 -1.53 34.28
C MET A 30 -1.14 -0.53 33.11
N PRO A 31 0.13 -0.25 32.73
CA PRO A 31 0.52 0.89 31.89
C PRO A 31 0.13 0.72 30.41
N PRO A 32 0.12 1.82 29.62
CA PRO A 32 -0.18 1.75 28.20
C PRO A 32 0.91 0.96 27.46
N ALA A 33 0.58 -0.29 27.11
CA ALA A 33 1.29 -1.01 26.07
C ALA A 33 1.13 -0.23 24.77
N ARG A 34 2.25 0.35 24.34
CA ARG A 34 2.43 1.03 23.06
C ARG A 34 1.75 0.21 21.97
N THR A 35 0.95 0.88 21.16
CA THR A 35 0.31 0.37 19.94
C THR A 35 1.40 -0.18 19.03
N ALA A 36 1.74 -1.45 19.22
CA ALA A 36 2.55 -2.20 18.29
C ALA A 36 1.66 -2.44 17.07
N ALA A 37 1.94 -1.69 16.00
CA ALA A 37 1.45 -1.98 14.68
C ALA A 37 1.64 -3.48 14.44
N LYS A 38 0.51 -4.19 14.31
CA LYS A 38 0.46 -5.62 14.03
C LYS A 38 0.97 -5.84 12.60
N LEU A 39 2.29 -5.85 12.44
CA LEU A 39 2.96 -6.48 11.30
C LEU A 39 2.69 -7.99 11.44
N LEU A 40 1.64 -8.46 10.78
CA LEU A 40 1.37 -9.88 10.61
C LEU A 40 2.39 -10.46 9.62
N PRO A 41 3.22 -11.44 10.00
CA PRO A 41 3.87 -12.31 9.05
C PRO A 41 2.91 -13.46 8.73
N ALA A 42 2.51 -13.60 7.48
CA ALA A 42 1.79 -14.78 7.02
C ALA A 42 2.46 -15.31 5.74
N ALA A 43 3.52 -16.08 5.96
CA ALA A 43 3.97 -17.06 4.98
C ALA A 43 2.96 -18.21 4.96
N SER A 44 2.02 -18.15 4.03
CA SER A 44 1.11 -19.26 3.73
C SER A 44 1.26 -19.61 2.26
N LYS A 45 1.78 -20.81 1.97
CA LYS A 45 1.79 -21.41 0.63
C LYS A 45 0.40 -21.30 0.01
N GLY A 46 0.29 -20.60 -1.11
CA GLY A 46 -0.95 -20.47 -1.89
C GLY A 46 -1.86 -19.28 -1.54
N ALA A 47 -1.46 -18.37 -0.65
CA ALA A 47 -2.21 -17.15 -0.42
C ALA A 47 -1.95 -16.13 -1.54
N VAL A 48 -3.00 -15.71 -2.26
CA VAL A 48 -2.96 -14.51 -3.09
C VAL A 48 -2.55 -13.35 -2.20
N ALA A 49 -1.51 -12.61 -2.58
CA ALA A 49 -1.06 -11.47 -1.80
C ALA A 49 -2.22 -10.48 -1.59
N PRO A 50 -2.38 -9.91 -0.38
CA PRO A 50 -3.40 -8.89 -0.14
C PRO A 50 -3.13 -7.69 -1.06
N TRP A 51 -4.20 -7.00 -1.46
CA TRP A 51 -4.09 -5.78 -2.25
C TRP A 51 -3.31 -4.72 -1.48
N ALA A 52 -2.23 -4.23 -2.08
CA ALA A 52 -1.47 -3.09 -1.61
C ALA A 52 -1.99 -1.83 -2.33
N THR A 53 -2.30 -0.79 -1.57
CA THR A 53 -2.65 0.51 -2.14
C THR A 53 -1.36 1.30 -2.37
N ALA A 54 -1.18 1.79 -3.60
CA ALA A 54 -0.02 2.61 -3.92
C ALA A 54 -0.07 3.96 -3.19
N SER A 55 1.08 4.39 -2.67
CA SER A 55 1.23 5.71 -2.06
C SER A 55 0.94 6.82 -3.06
N ARG A 56 0.20 7.83 -2.61
CA ARG A 56 -0.22 8.97 -3.44
C ARG A 56 0.59 10.21 -3.08
N LYS A 57 1.08 10.93 -4.08
CA LYS A 57 1.64 12.28 -3.89
C LYS A 57 0.54 13.35 -3.97
N PRO A 58 0.68 14.49 -3.27
CA PRO A 58 -0.14 15.66 -3.54
C PRO A 58 -0.02 16.05 -5.03
N ASN A 59 -1.14 16.46 -5.64
CA ASN A 59 -1.24 16.80 -7.07
C ASN A 59 -1.04 15.62 -8.06
N ASP A 60 -1.33 14.39 -7.64
CA ASP A 60 -1.33 13.19 -8.50
C ASP A 60 -2.30 13.29 -9.69
N SER A 61 -2.28 12.30 -10.59
CA SER A 61 -3.22 12.19 -11.71
C SER A 61 -4.69 11.99 -11.29
N GLY A 62 -4.99 11.87 -10.00
CA GLY A 62 -6.31 11.56 -9.46
C GLY A 62 -6.64 10.06 -9.43
N VAL A 63 -5.99 9.28 -10.29
CA VAL A 63 -6.19 7.84 -10.44
C VAL A 63 -5.63 7.08 -9.24
N LYS A 64 -6.47 6.25 -8.60
CA LYS A 64 -6.04 5.34 -7.54
C LYS A 64 -5.46 4.07 -8.18
N LEU A 65 -4.28 3.67 -7.72
CA LEU A 65 -3.66 2.40 -8.11
C LEU A 65 -3.61 1.46 -6.90
N GLN A 66 -4.14 0.26 -7.08
CA GLN A 66 -3.94 -0.87 -6.19
C GLN A 66 -3.19 -1.96 -6.95
N TYR A 67 -2.35 -2.71 -6.26
CA TYR A 67 -1.60 -3.80 -6.86
C TYR A 67 -1.57 -5.03 -5.96
N ARG A 68 -1.45 -6.20 -6.57
CA ARG A 68 -1.17 -7.45 -5.88
C ARG A 68 -0.22 -8.30 -6.72
N LEU A 69 0.58 -9.10 -6.06
CA LEU A 69 1.43 -10.09 -6.72
C LEU A 69 0.72 -11.43 -6.69
N ALA A 70 0.56 -12.05 -7.85
CA ALA A 70 0.02 -13.39 -7.98
C ALA A 70 1.11 -14.41 -7.64
N GLY A 71 1.24 -14.69 -6.33
CA GLY A 71 2.24 -15.60 -5.78
C GLY A 71 3.51 -14.90 -5.31
N THR A 72 4.48 -15.70 -4.85
CA THR A 72 5.76 -15.23 -4.35
C THR A 72 6.74 -15.05 -5.51
N PRO A 73 7.35 -13.87 -5.71
CA PRO A 73 8.33 -13.66 -6.77
C PRO A 73 9.54 -14.58 -6.60
N GLN A 74 9.95 -15.24 -7.68
CA GLN A 74 11.13 -16.10 -7.70
C GLN A 74 12.08 -15.66 -8.82
N ALA A 75 13.38 -15.65 -8.53
CA ALA A 75 14.39 -15.39 -9.55
C ALA A 75 14.29 -16.39 -10.71
N GLY A 76 14.39 -15.89 -11.94
CA GLY A 76 14.27 -16.67 -13.17
C GLY A 76 12.85 -17.09 -13.53
N LYS A 77 11.83 -16.78 -12.73
CA LYS A 77 10.43 -17.15 -13.01
C LYS A 77 9.55 -15.93 -13.28
N PRO A 78 8.57 -16.05 -14.20
CA PRO A 78 7.58 -15.01 -14.42
C PRO A 78 6.71 -14.85 -13.17
N THR A 79 6.57 -13.59 -12.76
CA THR A 79 5.69 -13.16 -11.67
C THR A 79 4.63 -12.25 -12.27
N VAL A 80 3.37 -12.55 -12.00
CA VAL A 80 2.26 -11.70 -12.47
C VAL A 80 1.91 -10.68 -11.39
N VAL A 81 1.94 -9.42 -11.75
CA VAL A 81 1.50 -8.29 -10.95
C VAL A 81 0.16 -7.84 -11.51
N VAL A 82 -0.89 -7.94 -10.70
CA VAL A 82 -2.22 -7.43 -11.07
C VAL A 82 -2.33 -6.00 -10.57
N LEU A 83 -2.56 -5.09 -11.49
CA LEU A 83 -2.77 -3.67 -11.27
C LEU A 83 -4.26 -3.37 -11.42
N GLN A 84 -4.80 -2.59 -10.49
CA GLN A 84 -6.19 -2.16 -10.50
C GLN A 84 -6.23 -0.63 -10.43
N PHE A 85 -6.86 -0.03 -11.43
CA PHE A 85 -6.98 1.40 -11.62
C PHE A 85 -8.40 1.85 -11.33
N ASP A 86 -8.54 2.93 -10.57
CA ASP A 86 -9.84 3.48 -10.14
C ASP A 86 -9.79 5.02 -10.16
N GLY A 87 -10.94 5.68 -10.28
CA GLY A 87 -11.02 7.14 -10.26
C GLY A 87 -10.55 7.82 -11.55
N VAL A 88 -10.59 7.14 -12.69
CA VAL A 88 -10.31 7.74 -14.00
C VAL A 88 -11.48 8.65 -14.40
N SER A 89 -11.27 9.95 -14.32
CA SER A 89 -12.33 10.97 -14.50
C SER A 89 -12.28 11.69 -15.83
N ASP A 90 -11.14 11.67 -16.52
CA ASP A 90 -10.98 12.28 -17.84
C ASP A 90 -11.69 11.44 -18.90
N PRO A 91 -12.59 12.00 -19.73
CA PRO A 91 -13.27 11.25 -20.79
C PRO A 91 -12.32 10.64 -21.83
N ALA A 92 -11.11 11.18 -22.01
CA ALA A 92 -10.08 10.59 -22.86
C ALA A 92 -9.43 9.32 -22.25
N GLY A 93 -9.70 9.04 -20.97
CA GLY A 93 -9.07 7.97 -20.21
C GLY A 93 -7.73 8.37 -19.61
N ALA A 94 -7.03 7.39 -19.03
CA ALA A 94 -5.68 7.53 -18.51
C ALA A 94 -4.70 6.69 -19.31
N SER A 95 -3.51 7.23 -19.55
CA SER A 95 -2.39 6.49 -20.16
C SER A 95 -1.46 5.99 -19.06
N VAL A 96 -1.10 4.72 -19.11
CA VAL A 96 -0.18 4.07 -18.17
C VAL A 96 1.06 3.62 -18.91
N THR A 97 2.22 4.01 -18.41
CA THR A 97 3.53 3.55 -18.91
C THR A 97 4.23 2.77 -17.80
N LEU A 98 4.77 1.62 -18.14
CA LEU A 98 5.42 0.66 -17.26
C LEU A 98 6.90 0.58 -17.62
N THR A 99 7.76 0.71 -16.63
CA THR A 99 9.20 0.50 -16.76
C THR A 99 9.71 -0.30 -15.58
N VAL A 100 10.86 -0.93 -15.71
CA VAL A 100 11.44 -1.80 -14.68
C VAL A 100 12.88 -1.40 -14.39
N ASP A 101 13.30 -1.59 -13.15
CA ASP A 101 14.69 -1.38 -12.74
C ASP A 101 15.61 -2.49 -13.29
N ALA A 102 16.92 -2.23 -13.21
CA ALA A 102 17.93 -3.23 -13.55
C ALA A 102 17.72 -4.52 -12.72
N GLY A 103 17.85 -5.69 -13.35
CA GLY A 103 17.58 -6.98 -12.72
C GLY A 103 16.12 -7.44 -12.80
N LEU A 104 15.22 -6.63 -13.37
CA LEU A 104 13.87 -7.02 -13.79
C LEU A 104 13.74 -6.90 -15.30
N THR A 105 12.97 -7.81 -15.90
CA THR A 105 12.53 -7.67 -17.29
C THR A 105 11.01 -7.65 -17.35
N LEU A 106 10.49 -6.76 -18.19
CA LEU A 106 9.06 -6.65 -18.45
C LEU A 106 8.71 -7.57 -19.61
N SER A 107 7.81 -8.53 -19.38
CA SER A 107 7.35 -9.46 -20.42
C SER A 107 6.00 -9.07 -21.03
N SER A 108 5.33 -8.06 -20.46
CA SER A 108 4.05 -7.52 -20.95
C SER A 108 4.26 -6.21 -21.70
N SER A 109 3.20 -5.71 -22.35
CA SER A 109 3.21 -4.40 -23.01
C SER A 109 3.64 -3.30 -22.02
N PRO A 110 4.59 -2.41 -22.40
CA PRO A 110 5.06 -1.32 -21.55
C PRO A 110 4.07 -0.15 -21.47
N SER A 111 3.00 -0.17 -22.25
CA SER A 111 1.98 0.87 -22.27
C SER A 111 0.58 0.26 -22.23
N LEU A 112 -0.31 0.89 -21.46
CA LEU A 112 -1.71 0.51 -21.31
C LEU A 112 -2.59 1.76 -21.36
N SER A 113 -3.77 1.64 -21.97
CA SER A 113 -4.82 2.65 -21.88
C SER A 113 -5.90 2.19 -20.92
N VAL A 114 -6.34 3.09 -20.04
CA VAL A 114 -7.37 2.82 -19.03
C VAL A 114 -8.60 3.70 -19.33
N PRO A 115 -9.77 3.11 -19.62
CA PRO A 115 -10.97 3.87 -19.94
C PRO A 115 -11.51 4.64 -18.72
N ALA A 116 -12.28 5.69 -19.01
CA ALA A 116 -12.91 6.53 -18.00
C ALA A 116 -14.11 5.85 -17.32
N GLY A 117 -14.42 6.28 -16.10
CA GLY A 117 -15.70 6.01 -15.45
C GLY A 117 -15.89 4.59 -14.89
N GLN A 118 -14.95 3.68 -15.09
CA GLN A 118 -15.00 2.33 -14.52
C GLN A 118 -13.66 1.91 -13.94
N ARG A 119 -13.72 1.02 -12.95
CA ARG A 119 -12.54 0.32 -12.45
C ARG A 119 -12.01 -0.61 -13.53
N SER A 120 -10.70 -0.57 -13.75
CA SER A 120 -10.02 -1.39 -14.76
C SER A 120 -8.89 -2.19 -14.14
N ASP A 121 -8.76 -3.44 -14.55
CA ASP A 121 -7.69 -4.34 -14.11
C ASP A 121 -6.73 -4.64 -15.26
N ALA A 122 -5.44 -4.75 -14.95
CA ALA A 122 -4.41 -5.15 -15.88
C ALA A 122 -3.45 -6.13 -15.23
N SER A 123 -3.03 -7.14 -15.99
CA SER A 123 -2.01 -8.10 -15.54
C SER A 123 -0.69 -7.81 -16.24
N VAL A 124 0.36 -7.63 -15.44
CA VAL A 124 1.71 -7.32 -15.90
C VAL A 124 2.63 -8.44 -15.47
N THR A 125 3.29 -9.08 -16.42
CA THR A 125 4.26 -10.14 -16.15
C THR A 125 5.65 -9.56 -16.12
N VAL A 126 6.35 -9.75 -15.00
CA VAL A 126 7.76 -9.38 -14.82
C VAL A 126 8.58 -10.62 -14.51
N ILE A 127 9.82 -10.65 -14.98
CA ILE A 127 10.76 -11.73 -14.69
C ILE A 127 11.95 -11.11 -13.96
N SER A 128 12.20 -11.55 -12.74
CA SER A 128 13.39 -11.13 -11.99
C SER A 128 14.58 -11.97 -12.42
N GLN A 129 15.69 -11.32 -12.77
CA GLN A 129 16.90 -11.99 -13.25
C GLN A 129 17.74 -12.56 -12.10
N GLY A 130 17.59 -12.02 -10.88
CA GLY A 130 18.31 -12.45 -9.69
C GLY A 130 17.46 -12.36 -8.42
N GLY A 131 18.05 -12.71 -7.29
CA GLY A 131 17.50 -12.43 -5.97
C GLY A 131 17.78 -10.97 -5.57
N GLY A 132 16.84 -10.34 -4.87
CA GLY A 132 16.99 -8.95 -4.43
C GLY A 132 15.69 -8.16 -4.51
N LEU A 133 15.79 -6.87 -4.20
CA LEU A 133 14.71 -5.90 -4.33
C LEU A 133 14.89 -5.14 -5.64
N ALA A 134 13.87 -5.16 -6.48
CA ALA A 134 13.80 -4.34 -7.68
C ALA A 134 12.40 -3.74 -7.82
N TYR A 135 12.25 -2.68 -8.60
CA TYR A 135 10.98 -1.97 -8.68
C TYR A 135 10.36 -2.02 -10.08
N LEU A 136 9.05 -2.21 -10.12
CA LEU A 136 8.20 -1.92 -11.28
C LEU A 136 7.69 -0.49 -11.14
N ASN A 137 8.11 0.38 -12.03
CA ASN A 137 7.73 1.79 -12.05
C ASN A 137 6.53 1.98 -12.98
N VAL A 138 5.46 2.53 -12.43
CA VAL A 138 4.18 2.78 -13.09
C VAL A 138 3.95 4.28 -13.17
N PHE A 139 3.85 4.80 -14.38
CA PHE A 139 3.56 6.20 -14.66
C PHE A 139 2.15 6.32 -15.19
N ILE A 140 1.26 7.04 -14.52
CA ILE A 140 -0.13 7.21 -14.90
C ILE A 140 -0.38 8.67 -15.26
N THR A 141 -0.72 8.95 -16.50
CA THR A 141 -1.01 10.30 -17.00
C THR A 141 -2.49 10.44 -17.33
N GLN A 142 -3.13 11.46 -16.78
CA GLN A 142 -4.53 11.81 -17.04
C GLN A 142 -4.69 13.33 -17.02
N GLY A 143 -5.38 13.92 -18.00
CA GLY A 143 -5.64 15.37 -18.02
C GLY A 143 -4.38 16.24 -17.86
N GLY A 144 -3.25 15.78 -18.41
CA GLY A 144 -1.94 16.45 -18.30
C GLY A 144 -1.22 16.31 -16.95
N ARG A 145 -1.77 15.54 -16.00
CA ARG A 145 -1.16 15.26 -14.68
C ARG A 145 -0.60 13.85 -14.64
N THR A 146 0.61 13.69 -14.12
CA THR A 146 1.28 12.38 -14.07
C THR A 146 1.56 11.94 -12.62
N SER A 147 1.20 10.69 -12.32
CA SER A 147 1.57 9.98 -11.10
C SER A 147 2.71 9.02 -11.38
N ALA A 148 3.70 8.94 -10.49
CA ALA A 148 4.75 7.94 -10.53
C ALA A 148 4.67 7.05 -9.28
N ILE A 149 4.52 5.75 -9.48
CA ILE A 149 4.41 4.74 -8.42
C ILE A 149 5.50 3.69 -8.64
N SER A 150 6.21 3.33 -7.58
CA SER A 150 7.17 2.22 -7.61
C SER A 150 6.62 1.06 -6.79
N ILE A 151 6.48 -0.10 -7.44
CA ILE A 151 5.99 -1.33 -6.84
C ILE A 151 7.18 -2.23 -6.54
N PRO A 152 7.47 -2.54 -5.27
CA PRO A 152 8.59 -3.40 -4.91
C PRO A 152 8.32 -4.86 -5.31
N ILE A 153 9.25 -5.45 -6.06
CA ILE A 153 9.30 -6.86 -6.41
C ILE A 153 10.49 -7.47 -5.68
N GLN A 154 10.19 -8.16 -4.58
CA GLN A 154 11.20 -8.83 -3.78
C GLN A 154 11.33 -10.29 -4.19
N THR A 155 12.48 -10.68 -4.73
CA THR A 155 12.81 -12.08 -5.05
C THR A 155 13.82 -12.66 -4.08
N GLY A 156 13.62 -13.94 -3.75
CA GLY A 156 14.45 -14.62 -2.75
C GLY A 156 14.18 -14.11 -1.33
N ALA A 157 15.02 -14.50 -0.38
CA ALA A 157 14.93 -14.01 0.99
C ALA A 157 15.58 -12.62 1.08
N ALA A 158 14.79 -11.54 1.02
CA ALA A 158 15.15 -10.33 1.76
C ALA A 158 14.07 -10.14 2.84
N ALA A 159 14.41 -9.95 4.09
CA ALA A 159 15.70 -9.63 4.70
C ALA A 159 16.35 -10.87 5.35
N PRO A 160 17.66 -10.82 5.70
CA PRO A 160 18.06 -11.44 6.95
C PRO A 160 17.08 -10.90 7.99
N ALA A 161 16.29 -11.76 8.63
CA ALA A 161 15.63 -11.37 9.85
C ALA A 161 16.76 -10.83 10.73
N MET A 162 16.79 -9.51 10.95
CA MET A 162 17.61 -8.96 12.01
C MET A 162 17.16 -9.73 13.23
N LYS A 163 18.03 -10.61 13.73
CA LYS A 163 17.75 -11.40 14.92
C LYS A 163 17.34 -10.36 15.95
N ALA A 164 16.07 -10.35 16.35
CA ALA A 164 15.53 -9.33 17.25
C ALA A 164 16.12 -9.43 18.66
N ASN A 165 17.04 -10.35 18.87
CA ASN A 165 17.67 -10.64 20.13
C ASN A 165 19.11 -10.95 19.77
N GLY A 166 20.07 -10.17 20.29
CA GLY A 166 21.42 -10.68 20.45
C GLY A 166 21.31 -12.04 21.13
N ASP A 167 22.09 -13.02 20.68
CA ASP A 167 22.11 -14.35 21.29
C ASP A 167 22.34 -14.24 22.80
N ILE A 168 21.25 -14.25 23.57
CA ILE A 168 21.31 -14.48 25.00
C ILE A 168 21.59 -15.96 25.13
N LYS A 169 22.86 -16.29 25.29
CA LYS A 169 23.27 -17.61 25.74
C LYS A 169 23.09 -17.64 27.25
N PRO A 170 22.07 -18.33 27.81
CA PRO A 170 21.98 -18.48 29.25
C PRO A 170 23.17 -19.33 29.72
N LEU A 171 24.02 -18.74 30.56
CA LEU A 171 24.91 -19.50 31.42
C LEU A 171 24.09 -20.04 32.59
N PRO A 172 24.41 -21.22 33.16
CA PRO A 172 23.59 -21.86 34.20
C PRO A 172 23.36 -21.06 35.49
N ASP A 173 24.01 -19.90 35.66
CA ASP A 173 23.95 -19.04 36.85
C ASP A 173 23.18 -17.72 36.67
N GLY A 174 22.53 -17.48 35.53
CA GLY A 174 21.52 -16.42 35.42
C GLY A 174 22.00 -14.97 35.26
N ASP A 175 23.27 -14.70 34.96
CA ASP A 175 23.76 -13.36 34.63
C ASP A 175 23.78 -13.06 33.11
N ASN A 176 23.35 -11.84 32.73
CA ASN A 176 23.35 -11.32 31.36
C ASN A 176 24.53 -10.35 31.14
N ILE A 177 25.34 -10.57 30.09
CA ILE A 177 26.41 -9.63 29.69
C ILE A 177 25.97 -8.83 28.45
N ILE A 178 25.90 -7.50 28.60
CA ILE A 178 25.70 -6.56 27.49
C ILE A 178 27.08 -6.13 26.98
N SER A 179 27.52 -6.70 25.86
CA SER A 179 28.75 -6.24 25.19
C SER A 179 28.43 -5.04 24.30
N GLN A 180 28.88 -3.84 24.71
CA GLN A 180 28.91 -2.67 23.82
C GLN A 180 30.20 -2.68 22.99
N PRO A 181 30.15 -2.44 21.66
CA PRO A 181 31.36 -2.31 20.86
C PRO A 181 32.08 -0.99 21.19
N ALA A 182 33.40 -1.07 21.35
CA ALA A 182 34.25 0.09 21.53
C ALA A 182 34.51 0.79 20.18
N LYS A 183 34.66 2.12 20.27
CA LYS A 183 34.72 3.17 19.25
C LYS A 183 35.36 2.82 17.91
#